data_AF-A0A3A9JA55-F1
#
_entry.id   AF-A0A3A9JA55-F1
#
_cell.length_a   1.000
_cell.length_b   1.000
_cell.length_c   1.000
_cell.angle_alpha   90.00
_cell.angle_beta   90.00
_cell.angle_gamma   90.00
#
_symmetry.space_group_name_H-M   'P 1'
#
loop_
_entity.id
_entity.type
_entity.pdbx_description
1 polymer ?
#
loop_
_entity_poly.entity_id
_entity_poly.type
_entity_poly.pdbx_seq_one_letter_code
_entity_poly.pdbx_strand_id
1 'polypeptide(L)'
;MGALVKTKPETIPGLAAADAAAADAFNKVLALRAEIRDAASAVRASVSKRDQLLARAKKGEIIRADEVAEAENAIRTAEAGLALLQEALPAVERDWSAAERALAVAAWTPQRQLKEAAQARYEAADKALGEAKAERIRAYEHNEKMKLWDFETHAAHFLEEHAPAALTRAKALGKTRGF
;
A
#
# COMPACT_ATOMS: atom_id res chain seq x y z
N MET A 1 -22.16 1.46 -7.42
CA MET A 1 -21.96 1.35 -5.95
C MET A 1 -20.95 0.24 -5.69
N GLY A 2 -19.65 0.55 -5.78
CA GLY A 2 -18.61 -0.43 -5.45
C GLY A 2 -18.42 -0.44 -3.94
N ALA A 3 -18.80 -1.54 -3.28
CA ALA A 3 -18.54 -1.72 -1.86
C ALA A 3 -17.02 -1.60 -1.64
N LEU A 4 -16.59 -0.58 -0.88
CA LEU A 4 -15.27 -0.54 -0.28
C LEU A 4 -15.19 -1.75 0.64
N VAL A 5 -14.62 -2.85 0.13
CA VAL A 5 -14.36 -4.05 0.92
C VAL A 5 -13.40 -3.61 2.03
N LYS A 6 -13.94 -3.43 3.23
CA LYS A 6 -13.14 -3.31 4.45
C LYS A 6 -12.49 -4.67 4.65
N THR A 7 -11.38 -4.94 3.98
CA THR A 7 -10.58 -6.15 4.23
C THR A 7 -10.07 -6.04 5.65
N LYS A 8 -10.66 -6.83 6.56
CA LYS A 8 -10.11 -7.01 7.90
C LYS A 8 -8.66 -7.49 7.76
N PRO A 9 -7.72 -7.05 8.61
CA PRO A 9 -6.31 -7.46 8.51
C PRO A 9 -6.13 -9.00 8.50
N GLU A 10 -7.02 -9.72 9.17
CA GLU A 10 -7.13 -11.19 9.19
C GLU A 10 -7.31 -11.84 7.80
N THR A 11 -7.76 -11.07 6.80
CA THR A 11 -8.08 -11.58 5.45
C THR A 11 -6.97 -11.35 4.42
N ILE A 12 -5.87 -10.70 4.82
CA ILE A 12 -4.75 -10.43 3.92
C ILE A 12 -3.86 -11.68 3.85
N PRO A 13 -3.74 -12.34 2.67
CA PRO A 13 -2.94 -13.54 2.53
C PRO A 13 -1.49 -13.30 2.96
N GLY A 14 -0.97 -14.16 3.83
CA GLY A 14 0.43 -14.11 4.29
C GLY A 14 0.76 -13.05 5.33
N LEU A 15 -0.17 -12.14 5.68
CA LEU A 15 0.11 -11.08 6.66
C LEU A 15 0.38 -11.63 8.06
N ALA A 16 -0.47 -12.55 8.55
CA ALA A 16 -0.30 -13.16 9.86
C ALA A 16 1.00 -13.96 9.97
N ALA A 17 1.41 -14.64 8.89
CA ALA A 17 2.67 -15.38 8.85
C ALA A 17 3.89 -14.44 8.85
N ALA A 18 3.81 -13.33 8.11
CA ALA A 18 4.86 -12.31 8.11
C ALA A 18 4.98 -11.60 9.46
N ASP A 19 3.86 -11.34 10.13
CA ASP A 19 3.82 -10.72 11.46
C ASP A 19 4.43 -11.64 12.52
N ALA A 20 4.06 -12.93 12.52
CA ALA A 20 4.67 -13.93 13.38
C ALA A 20 6.19 -14.05 13.15
N ALA A 21 6.63 -14.09 11.88
CA ALA A 21 8.05 -14.15 11.56
C ALA A 21 8.83 -12.90 12.02
N ALA A 22 8.24 -11.71 11.92
CA ALA A 22 8.84 -10.47 12.41
C ALA A 22 8.92 -10.46 13.95
N ALA A 23 7.87 -10.91 14.63
CA ALA A 23 7.86 -11.05 16.09
C ALA A 23 8.91 -12.05 16.58
N ASP A 24 9.04 -13.20 15.92
CA ASP A 24 10.04 -14.22 16.25
C ASP A 24 11.47 -13.68 16.04
N ALA A 25 11.73 -12.98 14.94
CA ALA A 25 13.03 -12.37 14.67
C ALA A 25 13.36 -11.28 15.71
N PHE A 26 12.39 -10.46 16.09
CA PHE A 26 12.55 -9.45 17.14
C PHE A 26 12.85 -10.09 18.51
N ASN A 27 12.14 -11.15 18.88
CA ASN A 27 12.40 -11.89 20.12
C ASN A 27 13.82 -12.47 20.16
N LYS A 28 14.34 -12.95 19.03
CA LYS A 28 15.74 -13.41 18.92
C LYS A 28 16.74 -12.27 19.14
N VAL A 29 16.49 -11.08 18.58
CA VAL A 29 17.33 -9.89 18.83
C VAL A 29 17.32 -9.52 20.32
N LEU A 30 16.15 -9.52 20.96
CA LEU A 30 16.03 -9.21 22.39
C LEU A 30 16.77 -10.24 23.26
N ALA A 31 16.59 -11.53 22.98
CA ALA A 31 17.28 -12.61 23.68
C ALA A 31 18.80 -12.47 23.56
N LEU A 32 19.32 -12.28 22.34
CA LEU A 32 20.75 -12.12 22.10
C LEU A 32 21.32 -10.87 22.80
N ARG A 33 20.59 -9.76 22.83
CA ARG A 33 21.00 -8.56 23.56
C ARG A 33 21.01 -8.76 25.09
N ALA A 34 20.11 -9.59 25.61
CA ALA A 34 20.13 -9.98 27.01
C ALA A 34 21.36 -10.84 27.32
N GLU A 35 21.63 -11.86 26.49
CA GLU A 35 22.82 -12.71 26.61
C GLU A 35 24.13 -11.90 26.56
N ILE A 36 24.23 -10.92 25.66
CA ILE A 36 25.39 -10.01 25.58
C ILE A 36 25.56 -9.22 26.89
N ARG A 37 24.46 -8.74 27.48
CA ARG A 37 24.50 -8.00 28.75
C ARG A 37 24.94 -8.89 29.90
N ASP A 38 24.45 -10.12 29.94
CA ASP A 38 24.80 -11.09 30.97
C ASP A 38 26.27 -11.51 30.84
N ALA A 39 26.75 -11.79 29.62
CA ALA A 39 28.15 -12.07 29.33
C ALA A 39 29.06 -10.90 29.71
N ALA A 40 28.69 -9.66 29.37
CA ALA A 40 29.43 -8.47 29.77
C ALA A 40 29.48 -8.29 31.29
N SER A 41 28.40 -8.66 32.00
CA SER A 41 28.35 -8.65 33.46
C SER A 41 29.27 -9.72 34.06
N ALA A 42 29.32 -10.91 33.45
CA ALA A 42 30.24 -11.99 33.84
C ALA A 42 31.72 -11.61 33.64
N VAL A 43 32.06 -10.91 32.55
CA VAL A 43 33.41 -10.34 32.35
C VAL A 43 33.75 -9.38 33.48
N ARG A 44 32.88 -8.41 33.80
CA ARG A 44 33.11 -7.45 34.88
C ARG A 44 33.27 -8.12 36.25
N ALA A 45 32.46 -9.12 36.55
CA ALA A 45 32.57 -9.88 37.78
C ALA A 45 33.92 -10.62 37.88
N SER A 46 34.37 -11.23 36.79
CA SER A 46 35.65 -11.95 36.72
C SER A 46 36.84 -10.99 36.84
N VAL A 47 36.77 -9.84 36.18
CA VAL A 47 37.74 -8.75 36.33
C VAL A 47 37.79 -8.23 37.77
N SER A 48 36.63 -8.04 38.40
CA SER A 48 36.57 -7.63 39.81
C SER A 48 37.19 -8.67 40.74
N LYS A 49 36.95 -9.98 40.53
CA LYS A 49 37.60 -11.06 41.27
C LYS A 49 39.13 -10.99 41.12
N ARG A 50 39.63 -10.81 39.90
CA ARG A 50 41.07 -10.61 39.65
C ARG A 50 41.61 -9.38 40.38
N ASP A 51 40.93 -8.25 40.31
CA ASP A 51 41.38 -7.00 40.93
C ASP A 51 41.40 -7.10 42.48
N GLN A 52 40.47 -7.85 43.07
CA GLN A 52 40.46 -8.17 44.49
C GLN A 52 41.65 -9.05 44.90
N LEU A 53 41.98 -10.06 44.08
CA LEU A 53 43.19 -10.88 44.30
C LEU A 53 44.44 -9.98 44.24
N LEU A 54 44.57 -9.14 43.22
CA LEU A 54 45.70 -8.20 43.13
C LEU A 54 45.79 -7.26 44.33
N ALA A 55 44.66 -6.77 44.84
CA ALA A 55 44.63 -5.91 46.03
C ALA A 55 45.06 -6.65 47.30
N ARG A 56 44.65 -7.91 47.48
CA ARG A 56 45.08 -8.78 48.59
C ARG A 56 46.57 -9.10 48.52
N ALA A 57 47.09 -9.41 47.34
CA ALA A 57 48.53 -9.62 47.12
C ALA A 57 49.36 -8.38 47.48
N LYS A 58 48.88 -7.18 47.10
CA LYS A 58 49.53 -5.90 47.48
C LYS A 58 49.55 -5.64 48.99
N LYS A 59 48.60 -6.20 49.75
CA LYS A 59 48.57 -6.14 51.22
C LYS A 59 49.50 -7.18 51.88
N GLY A 60 50.19 -8.01 51.10
CA GLY A 60 51.11 -9.03 51.59
C GLY A 60 50.47 -10.39 51.86
N GLU A 61 49.21 -10.60 51.48
CA GLU A 61 48.58 -11.92 51.55
C GLU A 61 49.18 -12.88 50.51
N ILE A 62 49.46 -14.12 50.92
CA ILE A 62 49.87 -15.18 50.00
C ILE A 62 48.65 -15.64 49.20
N ILE A 63 48.67 -15.40 47.90
CA ILE A 63 47.64 -15.86 46.96
C ILE A 63 48.16 -17.07 46.22
N ARG A 64 47.32 -18.11 46.14
CA ARG A 64 47.69 -19.32 45.44
C ARG A 64 47.61 -19.10 43.91
N ALA A 65 48.54 -19.70 43.18
CA ALA A 65 48.65 -19.51 41.74
C ALA A 65 47.43 -20.05 40.97
N ASP A 66 46.77 -21.08 41.50
CA ASP A 66 45.52 -21.64 40.97
C ASP A 66 44.36 -20.62 41.03
N GLU A 67 44.23 -19.85 42.12
CA GLU A 67 43.20 -18.80 42.26
C GLU A 67 43.35 -17.69 41.21
N VAL A 68 44.59 -17.30 40.89
CA VAL A 68 44.89 -16.31 39.84
C VAL A 68 44.61 -16.90 38.46
N ALA A 69 45.09 -18.11 38.20
CA ALA A 69 44.87 -18.80 36.92
C ALA A 69 43.38 -19.04 36.64
N GLU A 70 42.58 -19.39 37.66
CA GLU A 70 41.14 -19.54 37.56
C GLU A 70 40.47 -18.22 37.18
N ALA A 71 40.83 -17.11 37.85
CA ALA A 71 40.28 -15.80 37.54
C ALA A 71 40.63 -15.34 36.12
N GLU A 72 41.86 -15.56 35.66
CA GLU A 72 42.28 -15.22 34.30
C GLU A 72 41.62 -16.10 33.22
N ASN A 73 41.45 -17.39 33.50
CA ASN A 73 40.75 -18.30 32.60
C ASN A 73 39.25 -17.97 32.51
N ALA A 74 38.64 -17.58 33.63
CA ALA A 74 37.25 -17.11 33.66
C ALA A 74 37.06 -15.83 32.83
N ILE A 75 37.99 -14.86 32.94
CA ILE A 75 37.99 -13.66 32.10
C ILE A 75 38.09 -14.03 30.62
N ARG A 76 39.10 -14.82 30.24
CA ARG A 76 39.30 -15.23 28.84
C ARG A 76 38.08 -15.94 28.24
N THR A 77 37.47 -16.84 29.02
CA THR A 77 36.29 -17.59 28.57
C THR A 77 35.08 -16.66 28.41
N ALA A 78 34.87 -15.75 29.35
CA ALA A 78 33.77 -14.79 29.29
C ALA A 78 33.95 -13.76 28.16
N GLU A 79 35.18 -13.29 27.91
CA GLU A 79 35.51 -12.39 26.81
C GLU A 79 35.32 -13.06 25.45
N ALA A 80 35.77 -14.31 25.30
CA ALA A 80 35.57 -15.08 24.08
C ALA A 80 34.06 -15.31 23.81
N GLY A 81 33.29 -15.65 24.84
CA GLY A 81 31.83 -15.78 24.72
C GLY A 81 31.16 -14.47 24.32
N LEU A 82 31.55 -13.35 24.96
CA LEU A 82 31.03 -12.03 24.62
C LEU A 82 31.35 -11.64 23.17
N ALA A 83 32.57 -11.90 22.70
CA ALA A 83 32.98 -11.60 21.34
C ALA A 83 32.13 -12.36 20.30
N LEU A 84 31.90 -13.67 20.51
CA LEU A 84 31.06 -14.48 19.62
C LEU A 84 29.61 -13.96 19.56
N LEU A 85 29.03 -13.56 20.69
CA LEU A 85 27.69 -13.00 20.73
C LEU A 85 27.61 -11.64 20.01
N GLN A 86 28.66 -10.81 20.15
CA GLN A 86 28.77 -9.53 19.45
C GLN A 86 28.94 -9.71 17.93
N GLU A 87 29.68 -10.72 17.49
CA GLU A 87 29.82 -11.08 16.07
C GLU A 87 28.53 -11.63 15.46
N ALA A 88 27.71 -12.33 16.24
CA ALA A 88 26.42 -12.88 15.81
C ALA A 88 25.32 -11.80 15.68
N LEU A 89 25.39 -10.73 16.49
CA LEU A 89 24.35 -9.71 16.56
C LEU A 89 24.00 -9.06 15.20
N PRO A 90 24.97 -8.64 14.36
CA PRO A 90 24.67 -8.05 13.05
C PRO A 90 23.90 -8.99 12.12
N ALA A 91 24.12 -10.31 12.21
CA ALA A 91 23.39 -11.27 11.38
C ALA A 91 21.91 -11.33 11.80
N VAL A 92 21.64 -11.43 13.11
CA VAL A 92 20.26 -11.46 13.64
C VAL A 92 19.52 -10.14 13.40
N GLU A 93 20.21 -8.99 13.49
CA GLU A 93 19.62 -7.68 13.16
C GLU A 93 19.27 -7.54 11.67
N ARG A 94 20.07 -8.14 10.78
CA ARG A 94 19.74 -8.21 9.34
C ARG A 94 18.50 -9.08 9.09
N ASP A 95 18.39 -10.21 9.77
CA ASP A 95 17.24 -11.11 9.66
C ASP A 95 15.97 -10.42 10.14
N TRP A 96 16.01 -9.71 11.27
CA TRP A 96 14.90 -8.90 11.75
C TRP A 96 14.51 -7.80 10.75
N SER A 97 15.50 -7.06 10.22
CA SER A 97 15.25 -6.04 9.19
C SER A 97 14.67 -6.61 7.90
N ALA A 98 15.01 -7.86 7.54
CA ALA A 98 14.43 -8.55 6.40
C ALA A 98 12.98 -8.96 6.68
N ALA A 99 12.69 -9.47 7.88
CA ALA A 99 11.34 -9.83 8.30
C ALA A 99 10.41 -8.60 8.38
N GLU A 100 10.87 -7.46 8.90
CA GLU A 100 10.09 -6.22 8.92
C GLU A 100 9.77 -5.72 7.50
N ARG A 101 10.74 -5.79 6.59
CA ARG A 101 10.50 -5.44 5.18
C ARG A 101 9.48 -6.37 4.54
N ALA A 102 9.55 -7.68 4.79
CA ALA A 102 8.58 -8.63 4.30
C ALA A 102 7.17 -8.35 4.85
N LEU A 103 7.05 -8.01 6.13
CA LEU A 103 5.80 -7.59 6.75
C LEU A 103 5.23 -6.31 6.11
N ALA A 104 6.07 -5.29 5.89
CA ALA A 104 5.67 -4.06 5.24
C ALA A 104 5.16 -4.30 3.81
N VAL A 105 5.84 -5.16 3.04
CA VAL A 105 5.39 -5.57 1.70
C VAL A 105 4.05 -6.31 1.78
N ALA A 106 3.89 -7.27 2.68
CA ALA A 106 2.65 -8.01 2.87
C ALA A 106 1.47 -7.09 3.24
N ALA A 107 1.71 -6.06 4.06
CA ALA A 107 0.69 -5.10 4.46
C ALA A 107 0.31 -4.11 3.34
N TRP A 108 1.30 -3.59 2.62
CA TRP A 108 1.10 -2.49 1.66
C TRP A 108 0.65 -2.96 0.27
N THR A 109 1.15 -4.10 -0.19
CA THR A 109 0.94 -4.58 -1.57
C THR A 109 -0.55 -4.79 -1.92
N PRO A 110 -1.37 -5.43 -1.06
CA PRO A 110 -2.79 -5.61 -1.33
C PRO A 110 -3.57 -4.28 -1.36
N GLN A 111 -3.24 -3.33 -0.48
CA GLN A 111 -3.86 -2.00 -0.47
C GLN A 111 -3.55 -1.23 -1.75
N ARG A 112 -2.31 -1.30 -2.22
CA ARG A 112 -1.89 -0.69 -3.48
C ARG A 112 -2.64 -1.29 -4.67
N GLN A 113 -2.72 -2.63 -4.75
CA GLN A 113 -3.45 -3.32 -5.81
C GLN A 113 -4.95 -2.97 -5.81
N LEU A 114 -5.58 -2.86 -4.63
CA LEU A 114 -6.97 -2.42 -4.52
C LEU A 114 -7.18 -0.99 -5.02
N LYS A 115 -6.27 -0.07 -4.68
CA LYS A 115 -6.32 1.32 -5.15
C LYS A 115 -6.16 1.41 -6.67
N GLU A 116 -5.18 0.70 -7.23
CA GLU A 116 -4.93 0.64 -8.67
C GLU A 116 -6.13 0.04 -9.43
N ALA A 117 -6.73 -1.04 -8.92
CA ALA A 117 -7.93 -1.64 -9.51
C ALA A 117 -9.16 -0.74 -9.41
N ALA A 118 -9.35 -0.01 -8.30
CA ALA A 118 -10.43 0.96 -8.15
C ALA A 118 -10.28 2.13 -9.13
N GLN A 119 -9.05 2.62 -9.31
CA GLN A 119 -8.73 3.67 -10.27
C GLN A 119 -9.04 3.23 -11.72
N ALA A 120 -8.60 2.03 -12.11
CA ALA A 120 -8.90 1.48 -13.44
C ALA A 120 -10.42 1.34 -13.69
N ARG A 121 -11.19 0.93 -12.68
CA ARG A 121 -12.67 0.87 -12.76
C ARG A 121 -13.30 2.25 -12.93
N TYR A 122 -12.78 3.25 -12.22
CA TYR A 122 -13.24 4.63 -12.36
C TYR A 122 -12.97 5.17 -13.76
N GLU A 123 -11.75 4.99 -14.28
CA GLU A 123 -11.38 5.43 -15.62
C GLU A 123 -12.22 4.74 -16.71
N ALA A 124 -12.49 3.45 -16.57
CA ALA A 124 -13.38 2.73 -17.47
C ALA A 124 -14.82 3.27 -17.42
N ALA A 125 -15.34 3.59 -16.24
CA ALA A 125 -16.66 4.15 -16.06
C ALA A 125 -16.77 5.57 -16.64
N ASP A 126 -15.74 6.40 -16.46
CA ASP A 126 -15.69 7.76 -17.01
C ASP A 126 -15.65 7.73 -18.55
N LYS A 127 -14.85 6.82 -19.13
CA LYS A 127 -14.83 6.59 -20.59
C LYS A 127 -16.21 6.16 -21.10
N ALA A 128 -16.85 5.18 -20.46
CA ALA A 128 -18.18 4.71 -20.85
C ALA A 128 -19.24 5.82 -20.75
N LEU A 129 -19.15 6.68 -19.74
CA LEU A 129 -20.01 7.86 -19.61
C LEU A 129 -19.78 8.86 -20.74
N GLY A 130 -18.52 9.07 -21.15
CA GLY A 130 -18.16 9.89 -22.31
C GLY A 130 -18.75 9.34 -23.61
N GLU A 131 -18.64 8.03 -23.84
CA GLU A 131 -19.23 7.34 -24.99
C GLU A 131 -20.77 7.45 -25.01
N ALA A 132 -21.42 7.18 -23.88
CA ALA A 132 -22.88 7.32 -23.74
C ALA A 132 -23.37 8.76 -23.98
N LYS A 133 -22.61 9.77 -23.53
CA LYS A 133 -22.92 11.18 -23.82
C LYS A 133 -22.79 11.48 -25.32
N ALA A 134 -21.75 10.96 -25.97
CA ALA A 134 -21.56 11.13 -27.41
C ALA A 134 -22.68 10.45 -28.22
N GLU A 135 -23.08 9.24 -27.84
CA GLU A 135 -24.23 8.55 -28.44
C GLU A 135 -25.53 9.33 -28.25
N ARG A 136 -25.76 9.86 -27.04
CA ARG A 136 -26.93 10.72 -26.77
C ARG A 136 -26.95 11.93 -27.68
N ILE A 137 -25.81 12.62 -27.86
CA ILE A 137 -25.70 13.78 -28.76
C ILE A 137 -26.04 13.37 -30.20
N ARG A 138 -25.45 12.26 -30.70
CA ARG A 138 -25.76 11.74 -32.05
C ARG A 138 -27.24 11.41 -32.23
N ALA A 139 -27.87 10.83 -31.20
CA ALA A 139 -29.30 10.52 -31.23
C ALA A 139 -30.16 11.79 -31.29
N TYR A 140 -29.79 12.84 -30.56
CA TYR A 140 -30.45 14.15 -30.66
C TYR A 140 -30.29 14.77 -32.05
N GLU A 141 -29.07 14.81 -32.59
CA GLU A 141 -28.80 15.33 -33.94
C GLU A 141 -29.58 14.56 -35.01
N HIS A 142 -29.68 13.23 -34.87
CA HIS A 142 -30.47 12.40 -35.77
C HIS A 142 -31.97 12.71 -35.64
N ASN A 143 -32.49 12.89 -34.42
CA ASN A 143 -33.89 13.27 -34.19
C ASN A 143 -34.21 14.65 -34.81
N GLU A 144 -33.32 15.63 -34.69
CA GLU A 144 -33.51 16.94 -35.33
C GLU A 144 -33.55 16.84 -36.85
N LYS A 145 -32.64 16.07 -37.45
CA LYS A 145 -32.65 15.81 -38.91
C LYS A 145 -33.93 15.14 -39.37
N MET A 146 -34.44 14.16 -38.62
CA MET A 146 -35.72 13.51 -38.92
C MET A 146 -36.89 14.50 -38.84
N LYS A 147 -36.94 15.38 -37.83
CA LYS A 147 -37.97 16.42 -37.74
C LYS A 147 -37.93 17.41 -38.90
N LEU A 148 -36.73 17.81 -39.33
CA LEU A 148 -36.53 18.67 -40.50
C LEU A 148 -37.01 17.97 -41.77
N TRP A 149 -36.66 16.70 -41.95
CA TRP A 149 -37.11 15.90 -43.09
C TRP A 149 -38.63 15.74 -43.10
N ASP A 150 -39.25 15.41 -41.96
CA ASP A 150 -40.71 15.33 -41.80
C ASP A 150 -41.37 16.66 -42.17
N PHE A 151 -40.82 17.78 -41.70
CA PHE A 151 -41.30 19.11 -42.05
C PHE A 151 -41.18 19.39 -43.56
N GLU A 152 -40.03 19.09 -44.18
CA GLU A 152 -39.80 19.34 -45.60
C GLU A 152 -40.69 18.47 -46.50
N THR A 153 -40.85 17.19 -46.18
CA THR A 153 -41.72 16.27 -46.95
C THR A 153 -43.20 16.56 -46.75
N HIS A 154 -43.64 16.85 -45.54
CA HIS A 154 -45.05 17.20 -45.29
C HIS A 154 -45.39 18.62 -45.75
N ALA A 155 -44.46 19.57 -45.68
CA ALA A 155 -44.67 20.92 -46.23
C ALA A 155 -44.79 20.89 -47.76
N ALA A 156 -43.99 20.06 -48.44
CA ALA A 156 -44.12 19.85 -49.88
C ALA A 156 -45.50 19.27 -50.26
N HIS A 157 -45.95 18.23 -49.55
CA HIS A 157 -47.29 17.67 -49.75
C HIS A 157 -48.41 18.66 -49.42
N PHE A 158 -48.30 19.41 -48.32
CA PHE A 158 -49.28 20.41 -47.91
C PHE A 158 -49.35 21.57 -48.91
N LEU A 159 -48.21 21.98 -49.48
CA LEU A 159 -48.17 22.97 -50.56
C LEU A 159 -48.77 22.40 -51.84
N GLU A 160 -48.49 21.17 -52.25
CA GLU A 160 -49.11 20.57 -53.45
C GLU A 160 -50.63 20.43 -53.32
N GLU A 161 -51.12 20.03 -52.15
CA GLU A 161 -52.54 19.77 -51.90
C GLU A 161 -53.36 21.06 -51.69
N HIS A 162 -52.78 22.09 -51.07
CA HIS A 162 -53.48 23.33 -50.74
C HIS A 162 -53.07 24.55 -51.58
N ALA A 163 -51.95 24.53 -52.33
CA ALA A 163 -51.59 25.63 -53.23
C ALA A 163 -52.66 25.90 -54.29
N PRO A 164 -53.32 24.91 -54.92
CA PRO A 164 -54.39 25.19 -55.88
C PRO A 164 -55.54 25.98 -55.24
N ALA A 165 -55.94 25.61 -54.02
CA ALA A 165 -57.01 26.28 -53.27
C ALA A 165 -56.60 27.69 -52.80
N ALA A 166 -55.36 27.88 -52.36
CA ALA A 166 -54.82 29.18 -51.97
C ALA A 166 -54.69 30.14 -53.17
N LEU A 167 -54.24 29.64 -54.33
CA LEU A 167 -54.11 30.43 -55.56
C LEU A 167 -55.49 30.78 -56.14
N THR A 168 -56.47 29.91 -55.96
CA THR A 168 -57.88 30.17 -56.33
C THR A 168 -58.51 31.23 -55.42
N ARG A 169 -58.26 31.19 -54.09
CA ARG A 169 -58.67 32.26 -53.16
C ARG A 169 -58.00 33.59 -53.45
N ALA A 170 -56.70 33.59 -53.74
CA ALA A 170 -55.96 34.81 -54.09
C ALA A 170 -56.47 35.44 -55.39
N LYS A 171 -56.82 34.63 -56.41
CA LYS A 171 -57.49 35.11 -57.63
C LYS A 171 -58.90 35.66 -57.38
N ALA A 172 -59.65 35.05 -56.46
CA ALA A 172 -60.96 35.55 -56.05
C ALA A 172 -60.86 36.90 -55.31
N LEU A 173 -59.85 37.07 -54.46
CA LEU A 173 -59.55 38.31 -53.72
C LEU A 173 -58.87 39.38 -54.59
N GLY A 174 -58.17 39.00 -55.66
CA GLY A 174 -57.54 39.93 -56.62
C GLY A 174 -58.52 40.60 -57.59
N LYS A 175 -59.79 40.19 -57.61
CA LYS A 175 -60.87 40.83 -58.40
C LYS A 175 -61.68 41.87 -57.62
N THR A 176 -61.33 42.15 -56.36
CA THR A 176 -61.96 43.22 -55.56
C THR A 176 -61.08 44.47 -55.47
N ARG A 177 -60.55 44.94 -56.60
CA ARG A 177 -60.11 46.33 -56.77
C ARG A 177 -60.73 46.88 -58.05
N GLY A 178 -61.97 47.30 -57.92
CA GLY A 178 -62.68 48.17 -58.83
C GLY A 178 -63.58 49.06 -57.98
N PHE A 179 -62.98 50.14 -57.45
CA PHE A 179 -63.48 51.51 -57.33
C PHE A 179 -62.35 52.36 -56.73
#